data_AF-A0A540WJ80-F1
#
_entry.id   AF-A0A540WJ80-F1
#
_cell.length_a   1.000
_cell.length_b   1.000
_cell.length_c   1.000
_cell.angle_alpha   90.00
_cell.angle_beta   90.00
_cell.angle_gamma   90.00
#
_symmetry.space_group_name_H-M   'P 1'
#
loop_
_entity.id
_entity.type
_entity.pdbx_description
1 polymer ?
#
loop_
_entity_poly.entity_id
_entity_poly.type
_entity_poly.pdbx_seq_one_letter_code
_entity_poly.pdbx_strand_id
1 'polypeptide(L)'
;MLDPCFSYESFAQTRDQTRLSCELEQVLAVRLKSAAAPDAEGHRIATELRALGHDLWSFDESTDFQIWCGDWKSPKHPGELTVTISYRDEEPRSVSVAFLARKSP
;
A
#
# COMPACT_ATOMS: atom_id res chain seq x y z
N MET A 1 -0.90 2.25 -13.47
CA MET A 1 -2.26 2.53 -12.98
C MET A 1 -2.85 1.23 -12.47
N LEU A 2 -3.14 1.20 -11.17
CA LEU A 2 -3.73 0.06 -10.48
C LEU A 2 -5.20 -0.12 -10.85
N ASP A 3 -5.67 -1.36 -10.72
CA ASP A 3 -7.05 -1.73 -11.00
C ASP A 3 -8.00 -1.09 -9.96
N PRO A 4 -9.16 -0.52 -10.37
CA PRO A 4 -10.17 0.02 -9.46
C PRO A 4 -10.70 -0.96 -8.40
N CYS A 5 -10.56 -2.27 -8.60
CA CYS A 5 -10.90 -3.27 -7.59
C CYS A 5 -10.03 -3.18 -6.32
N PHE A 6 -8.90 -2.48 -6.37
CA PHE A 6 -8.07 -2.17 -5.22
C PHE A 6 -8.40 -0.81 -4.57
N SER A 7 -9.55 -0.21 -4.89
CA SER A 7 -10.01 1.04 -4.26
C SER A 7 -10.32 0.90 -2.78
N TYR A 8 -10.26 2.02 -2.06
CA TYR A 8 -10.65 2.05 -0.65
C TYR A 8 -12.07 1.49 -0.44
N GLU A 9 -13.01 1.87 -1.31
CA GLU A 9 -14.38 1.37 -1.25
C GLU A 9 -14.45 -0.16 -1.39
N SER A 10 -13.65 -0.74 -2.29
CA SER A 10 -13.57 -2.19 -2.47
C SER A 10 -13.02 -2.89 -1.23
N PHE A 11 -11.98 -2.34 -0.59
CA PHE A 11 -11.46 -2.84 0.68
C PHE A 11 -12.46 -2.69 1.84
N ALA A 12 -13.21 -1.59 1.87
CA ALA A 12 -14.20 -1.32 2.92
C ALA A 12 -15.45 -2.24 2.80
N GLN A 13 -15.82 -2.62 1.58
CA GLN A 13 -17.03 -3.42 1.30
C GLN A 13 -16.77 -4.93 1.16
N THR A 14 -15.54 -5.34 0.86
CA THR A 14 -15.22 -6.77 0.71
C THR A 14 -15.36 -7.53 2.02
N ARG A 15 -15.88 -8.76 1.93
CA ARG A 15 -15.92 -9.70 3.06
C ARG A 15 -14.58 -10.37 3.32
N ASP A 16 -13.67 -10.32 2.35
CA ASP A 16 -12.37 -10.98 2.41
C ASP A 16 -11.27 -9.97 2.07
N GLN A 17 -10.93 -9.16 3.07
CA GLN A 17 -9.87 -8.15 2.98
C GLN A 17 -8.49 -8.80 2.84
N THR A 18 -8.29 -9.98 3.42
CA THR A 18 -7.04 -10.74 3.34
C THR A 18 -6.75 -11.12 1.90
N ARG A 19 -7.72 -11.72 1.19
CA ARG A 19 -7.57 -12.08 -0.22
C ARG A 19 -7.24 -10.87 -1.09
N LEU A 20 -7.96 -9.75 -0.91
CA LEU A 20 -7.72 -8.53 -1.69
C LEU A 20 -6.35 -7.89 -1.37
N SER A 21 -5.91 -7.95 -0.11
CA SER A 21 -4.58 -7.50 0.30
C SER A 21 -3.48 -8.35 -0.36
N CYS A 22 -3.62 -9.67 -0.36
CA CYS A 22 -2.68 -10.59 -1.02
C CYS A 22 -2.63 -10.38 -2.54
N GLU A 23 -3.78 -10.17 -3.19
CA GLU A 23 -3.83 -9.87 -4.63
C GLU A 23 -3.12 -8.56 -4.95
N LEU A 24 -3.37 -7.50 -4.16
CA LEU A 24 -2.67 -6.23 -4.30
C LEU A 24 -1.17 -6.39 -4.08
N GLU A 25 -0.77 -7.09 -3.01
CA GLU A 25 0.63 -7.38 -2.68
C GLU A 25 1.36 -8.05 -3.86
N GLN A 26 0.75 -9.07 -4.48
CA GLN A 26 1.33 -9.75 -5.63
C GLN A 26 1.52 -8.80 -6.83
N VAL A 27 0.52 -7.98 -7.13
CA VAL A 27 0.59 -6.98 -8.21
C VAL A 27 1.73 -5.98 -7.96
N LEU A 28 1.82 -5.45 -6.74
CA LEU A 28 2.85 -4.48 -6.37
C LEU A 28 4.25 -5.11 -6.36
N ALA A 29 4.38 -6.35 -5.86
CA ALA A 29 5.65 -7.06 -5.84
C ALA A 29 6.18 -7.34 -7.26
N VAL A 30 5.31 -7.70 -8.21
CA VAL A 30 5.71 -7.87 -9.61
C VAL A 30 6.22 -6.55 -10.20
N ARG A 31 5.49 -5.44 -9.97
CA ARG A 31 5.92 -4.11 -10.43
C ARG A 31 7.27 -3.70 -9.86
N LEU A 32 7.46 -3.86 -8.54
CA LEU A 32 8.69 -3.48 -7.86
C LEU A 32 9.90 -4.29 -8.34
N LYS A 33 9.72 -5.59 -8.60
CA LYS A 33 10.78 -6.45 -9.15
C LYS A 33 11.24 -6.00 -10.53
N SER A 34 10.33 -5.51 -11.37
CA SER A 34 10.66 -5.02 -12.72
C SER A 34 11.09 -3.56 -12.78
N ALA A 35 11.03 -2.82 -11.67
CA ALA A 35 11.35 -1.41 -11.63
C ALA A 35 12.87 -1.15 -11.73
N ALA A 36 13.28 -0.26 -12.63
CA ALA A 36 14.65 0.22 -12.70
C ALA A 36 15.02 1.15 -11.53
N ALA A 37 14.05 1.91 -11.03
CA ALA A 37 14.16 2.80 -9.88
C ALA A 37 13.07 2.43 -8.84
N PRO A 38 13.37 1.56 -7.87
CA PRO A 38 12.38 1.01 -6.95
C PRO A 38 11.82 2.05 -5.97
N ASP A 39 12.64 3.01 -5.58
CA ASP A 39 12.26 4.18 -4.78
C ASP A 39 11.18 5.02 -5.49
N ALA A 40 11.42 5.37 -6.74
CA ALA A 40 10.48 6.12 -7.57
C ALA A 40 9.20 5.31 -7.84
N GLU A 41 9.32 3.98 -8.00
CA GLU A 41 8.16 3.12 -8.15
C GLU A 41 7.31 3.06 -6.87
N GLY A 42 7.93 3.07 -5.68
CA GLY A 42 7.22 3.15 -4.40
C GLY A 42 6.34 4.41 -4.30
N HIS A 43 6.89 5.57 -4.68
CA HIS A 43 6.11 6.81 -4.75
C HIS A 43 4.96 6.77 -5.77
N ARG A 44 5.18 6.15 -6.93
CA ARG A 44 4.12 5.97 -7.94
C ARG A 44 3.01 5.08 -7.41
N ILE A 45 3.36 3.96 -6.77
CA ILE A 45 2.40 3.05 -6.13
C ILE A 45 1.55 3.82 -5.10
N ALA A 46 2.18 4.57 -4.20
CA ALA A 46 1.47 5.36 -3.20
C ALA A 46 0.54 6.40 -3.85
N THR A 47 0.99 7.06 -4.91
CA THR A 47 0.18 8.05 -5.66
C THR A 47 -1.03 7.39 -6.35
N GLU A 48 -0.85 6.24 -6.97
CA GLU A 48 -1.94 5.49 -7.61
C GLU A 48 -2.96 5.01 -6.58
N LEU A 49 -2.51 4.50 -5.42
CA LEU A 49 -3.41 4.09 -4.34
C LEU A 49 -4.18 5.28 -3.74
N ARG A 50 -3.56 6.46 -3.61
CA ARG A 50 -4.28 7.69 -3.23
C ARG A 50 -5.35 8.06 -4.25
N ALA A 51 -5.07 7.94 -5.54
CA ALA A 51 -6.05 8.19 -6.59
C ALA A 51 -7.23 7.21 -6.54
N LEU A 52 -7.03 6.01 -5.98
CA LEU A 52 -8.07 5.02 -5.70
C LEU A 52 -8.80 5.23 -4.36
N GLY A 53 -8.56 6.36 -3.68
CA GLY A 53 -9.27 6.77 -2.46
C GLY A 53 -8.62 6.34 -1.16
N HIS A 54 -7.42 5.74 -1.17
CA HIS A 54 -6.71 5.44 0.08
C HIS A 54 -6.08 6.69 0.67
N ASP A 55 -6.23 6.89 1.98
CA ASP A 55 -5.53 7.94 2.71
C ASP A 55 -4.12 7.42 3.07
N LEU A 56 -3.14 7.65 2.19
CA LEU A 56 -1.77 7.22 2.41
C LEU A 56 -0.86 8.42 2.67
N TRP A 57 -0.11 8.36 3.76
CA TRP A 57 0.95 9.28 4.13
C TRP A 57 2.24 8.50 4.29
N SER A 58 3.35 9.17 4.03
CA SER A 58 4.66 8.61 4.33
C SER A 58 4.83 8.54 5.83
N PHE A 59 5.06 7.33 6.34
CA PHE A 59 5.44 7.12 7.74
C PHE A 59 6.96 7.11 7.88
N ASP A 60 7.63 6.39 6.99
CA ASP A 60 9.09 6.29 6.91
C ASP A 60 9.50 6.11 5.45
N GLU A 61 10.54 6.84 5.07
CA GLU A 61 11.19 6.73 3.78
C GLU A 61 12.70 6.74 4.03
N SER A 62 13.31 5.61 3.74
CA SER A 62 14.75 5.42 3.83
C SER A 62 15.31 5.06 2.45
N THR A 63 16.63 5.01 2.34
CA THR A 63 17.31 4.66 1.08
C THR A 63 17.00 3.26 0.59
N ASP A 64 16.44 2.39 1.44
CA ASP A 64 16.26 0.97 1.22
C ASP A 64 14.82 0.46 1.43
N PHE A 65 13.91 1.30 1.96
CA PHE A 65 12.49 0.96 2.10
C PHE A 65 11.59 2.19 2.25
N GLN A 66 10.29 1.98 2.08
CA GLN A 66 9.23 2.97 2.34
C GLN A 66 8.06 2.32 3.08
N ILE A 67 7.41 3.09 3.94
CA ILE A 67 6.18 2.71 4.62
C ILE A 67 5.13 3.79 4.40
N TRP A 68 4.01 3.40 3.80
CA TRP A 68 2.87 4.27 3.53
C TRP A 68 1.66 3.78 4.33
N CYS A 69 1.05 4.64 5.14
CA CYS A 69 -0.15 4.27 5.91
C CYS A 69 -1.07 5.47 6.18
N GLY A 70 -2.22 5.22 6.82
CA GLY A 70 -3.20 6.25 7.19
C GLY A 70 -2.63 7.39 8.02
N ASP A 71 -3.22 8.59 7.92
CA ASP A 71 -2.95 9.65 8.88
C ASP A 71 -3.52 9.24 10.25
N TRP A 72 -2.64 8.87 11.17
CA TRP A 72 -3.04 8.50 12.52
C TRP A 72 -3.51 9.69 13.36
N LYS A 73 -3.09 10.92 13.03
CA LYS A 73 -3.49 12.15 13.72
C LYS A 73 -4.85 12.67 13.22
N SER A 74 -5.16 12.47 11.95
CA SER A 74 -6.40 12.96 11.33
C SER A 74 -6.95 11.96 10.31
N PRO A 75 -7.41 10.79 10.77
CA PRO A 75 -7.87 9.72 9.90
C PRO A 75 -9.09 10.15 9.08
N LYS A 76 -9.02 10.03 7.76
CA LYS A 76 -10.18 10.29 6.89
C LYS A 76 -11.17 9.14 6.81
N HIS A 77 -10.70 7.93 7.14
CA HIS A 77 -11.44 6.70 6.92
C HIS A 77 -11.47 5.80 8.16
N PRO A 78 -12.56 5.04 8.38
CA PRO A 78 -12.65 4.05 9.44
C PRO A 78 -11.81 2.80 9.16
N GLY A 79 -11.14 2.67 8.02
CA GLY A 79 -10.12 1.66 7.75
C GLY A 79 -8.91 2.28 7.09
N GLU A 80 -7.74 1.68 7.27
CA GLU A 80 -6.49 2.15 6.69
C GLU A 80 -5.74 1.04 5.97
N LEU A 81 -5.16 1.38 4.82
CA LEU A 81 -4.22 0.54 4.11
C LEU A 81 -2.81 0.90 4.58
N THR A 82 -2.01 -0.11 4.91
CA THR A 82 -0.58 0.00 5.16
C THR A 82 0.16 -0.75 4.07
N VAL A 83 1.12 -0.08 3.43
CA VAL A 83 1.96 -0.62 2.37
C VAL A 83 3.42 -0.44 2.76
N THR A 84 4.11 -1.55 2.98
CA THR A 84 5.56 -1.58 3.22
C THR A 84 6.25 -2.05 1.95
N ILE A 85 7.24 -1.29 1.48
CA ILE A 85 7.98 -1.56 0.25
C ILE A 85 9.45 -1.64 0.63
N SER A 86 10.07 -2.82 0.51
CA SER A 86 11.50 -3.02 0.78
C SER A 86 12.24 -3.28 -0.52
N TYR A 87 13.36 -2.59 -0.71
CA TYR A 87 14.22 -2.71 -1.89
C TYR A 87 15.72 -2.63 -1.53
N ARG A 88 16.07 -3.14 -0.34
CA ARG A 88 17.45 -3.34 0.12
C ARG A 88 18.30 -4.09 -0.90
N ASP A 89 19.57 -3.72 -1.02
CA ASP A 89 20.50 -4.38 -1.95
C ASP A 89 20.82 -5.84 -1.56
N GLU A 90 20.77 -6.17 -0.27
CA GLU A 90 21.12 -7.51 0.26
C GLU A 90 19.92 -8.46 0.37
N GLU A 91 18.69 -7.98 0.19
CA GLU A 91 17.46 -8.77 0.34
C GLU A 91 16.60 -8.72 -0.94
N PRO A 92 15.81 -9.77 -1.23
CA PRO A 92 14.85 -9.70 -2.31
C PRO A 92 13.85 -8.57 -2.09
N ARG A 93 13.65 -7.74 -3.12
CA ARG A 93 12.60 -6.72 -3.13
C ARG A 93 11.26 -7.34 -2.76
N SER A 94 10.55 -6.71 -1.83
CA SER A 94 9.29 -7.20 -1.32
C SER A 94 8.31 -6.07 -1.07
N VAL A 95 7.03 -6.41 -1.15
CA VAL A 95 5.93 -5.54 -0.75
C VAL A 95 5.11 -6.31 0.27
N SER A 96 4.64 -5.62 1.31
CA SER A 96 3.64 -6.14 2.22
C SER A 96 2.45 -5.20 2.27
N VAL A 97 1.24 -5.75 2.17
CA VAL A 97 0.00 -4.99 2.20
C VAL A 97 -0.90 -5.49 3.32
N ALA A 98 -1.37 -4.57 4.15
CA ALA A 98 -2.38 -4.86 5.17
C ALA A 98 -3.49 -3.81 5.14
N PHE A 99 -4.73 -4.24 5.27
CA PHE A 99 -5.86 -3.36 5.51
C PHE A 99 -6.41 -3.58 6.91
N LEU A 100 -6.44 -2.52 7.71
CA LEU A 100 -6.90 -2.57 9.10
C LEU A 100 -8.18 -1.74 9.21
N ALA A 101 -9.30 -2.43 9.44
CA ALA A 101 -10.52 -1.76 9.86
C ALA A 101 -10.33 -1.26 11.31
N ARG A 102 -10.45 0.05 11.52
CA ARG A 102 -10.50 0.62 12.87
C ARG A 102 -11.84 0.21 13.48
N LYS A 103 -11.79 -0.53 14.58
CA LYS A 103 -12.99 -0.75 15.40
C LYS A 103 -13.47 0.62 15.85
N SER A 104 -14.73 0.94 15.53
CA SER A 104 -15.37 2.09 16.18
C SER A 104 -15.35 1.85 17.70
N PRO A 105 -14.95 2.85 18.51
CA PRO A 105 -14.91 2.71 19.96
C PRO A 105 -16.27 2.35 20.56
#